data_AF-A0A937PBA9-F1
#
_entry.id   AF-A0A937PBA9-F1
#
_cell.length_a   1.000
_cell.length_b   1.000
_cell.length_c   1.000
_cell.angle_alpha   90.00
_cell.angle_beta   90.00
_cell.angle_gamma   90.00
#
_symmetry.space_group_name_H-M   'P 1'
#
loop_
_entity.id
_entity.type
_entity.pdbx_description
1 polymer ?
#
loop_
_entity_poly.entity_id
_entity_poly.type
_entity_poly.pdbx_seq_one_letter_code
_entity_poly.pdbx_strand_id
1 'polypeptide(L)'
;MDRRFLVPDYLFEVSWEVCNKVGGIHTVISTKAKSIREDIGDGHILIGPDVWRDSEENPEFREDPNLFADWKQKALQEGLRVKIGRWNISSTPIAIILDFTTFMSRKDEILSELWESYKLDSMAGQWDYIEPALFGYAAGNLIQSFIRHNLNPRSKIVAQFHEWMTGAGLLYLKEYVPQVATVFTT
;
A
#
# COMPACT_ATOMS: atom_id res chain seq x y z
N MET A 1 -26.15 -22.44 9.44
CA MET A 1 -25.81 -21.01 9.29
C MET A 1 -25.05 -20.87 7.99
N ASP A 2 -25.69 -20.30 6.98
CA ASP A 2 -25.07 -19.99 5.70
C ASP A 2 -24.02 -18.89 5.94
N ARG A 3 -22.75 -19.26 6.12
CA ARG A 3 -21.65 -18.29 6.19
C ARG A 3 -21.45 -17.74 4.78
N ARG A 4 -22.31 -16.81 4.36
CA ARG A 4 -22.01 -15.95 3.23
C ARG A 4 -20.81 -15.12 3.66
N PHE A 5 -19.61 -15.53 3.25
CA PHE A 5 -18.42 -14.73 3.43
C PHE A 5 -18.68 -13.37 2.80
N LEU A 6 -18.57 -12.31 3.59
CA LEU A 6 -18.68 -10.94 3.11
C LEU A 6 -17.43 -10.66 2.29
N VAL A 7 -17.53 -10.80 0.97
CA VAL A 7 -16.47 -10.44 0.03
C VAL A 7 -16.32 -8.91 0.04
N PRO A 8 -15.09 -8.36 0.24
CA PRO A 8 -14.88 -6.93 0.20
C PRO A 8 -15.06 -6.40 -1.23
N ASP A 9 -15.47 -5.15 -1.36
CA ASP A 9 -15.53 -4.50 -2.68
C ASP A 9 -14.12 -4.06 -3.11
N TYR A 10 -13.26 -3.72 -2.15
CA TYR A 10 -11.85 -3.38 -2.36
C TYR A 10 -10.94 -4.06 -1.32
N LEU A 11 -9.84 -4.63 -1.80
CA LEU A 11 -8.73 -5.12 -0.99
C LEU A 11 -7.47 -4.36 -1.39
N PHE A 12 -6.95 -3.54 -0.48
CA PHE A 12 -5.62 -2.99 -0.58
C PHE A 12 -4.63 -3.96 0.06
N GLU A 13 -3.61 -4.38 -0.67
CA GLU A 13 -2.58 -5.29 -0.16
C GLU A 13 -1.20 -4.64 -0.26
N VAL A 14 -0.62 -4.32 0.89
CA VAL A 14 0.60 -3.52 1.02
C VAL A 14 1.76 -4.43 1.42
N SER A 15 2.84 -4.38 0.66
CA SER A 15 4.09 -5.06 1.00
C SER A 15 5.28 -4.36 0.37
N TRP A 16 6.43 -4.41 1.06
CA TRP A 16 7.71 -4.01 0.47
C TRP A 16 8.08 -4.83 -0.77
N GLU A 17 7.51 -6.02 -0.90
CA GLU A 17 7.83 -6.98 -1.96
C GLU A 17 6.87 -6.96 -3.15
N VAL A 18 5.90 -6.04 -3.20
CA VAL A 18 5.06 -5.84 -4.39
C VAL A 18 5.90 -5.22 -5.50
N CYS A 19 5.98 -5.89 -6.65
CA CYS A 19 6.83 -5.51 -7.79
C CYS A 19 8.32 -5.33 -7.42
N ASN A 20 8.77 -5.97 -6.34
CA ASN A 20 10.12 -5.84 -5.82
C ASN A 20 10.54 -7.13 -5.12
N LYS A 21 11.15 -8.06 -5.85
CA LYS A 21 11.50 -9.37 -5.30
C LYS A 21 12.69 -9.29 -4.34
N VAL A 22 12.42 -9.36 -3.04
CA VAL A 22 13.44 -9.41 -1.98
C VAL A 22 13.48 -10.79 -1.30
N GLY A 23 12.33 -11.41 -1.07
CA GLY A 23 12.20 -12.62 -0.28
C GLY A 23 10.97 -13.47 -0.64
N GLY A 24 10.43 -14.14 0.38
CA GLY A 24 9.32 -15.09 0.23
C GLY A 24 7.95 -14.43 0.08
N ILE A 25 7.76 -13.23 0.63
CA ILE A 25 6.47 -12.53 0.60
C ILE A 25 6.07 -12.20 -0.84
N HIS A 26 7.03 -11.87 -1.70
CA HIS A 26 6.82 -11.72 -3.15
C HIS A 26 6.10 -12.94 -3.74
N THR A 27 6.57 -14.14 -3.42
CA THR A 27 6.00 -15.40 -3.94
C THR A 27 4.62 -15.66 -3.35
N VAL A 28 4.43 -15.41 -2.06
CA VAL A 28 3.13 -15.57 -1.38
C VAL A 28 2.08 -14.66 -2.02
N ILE A 29 2.37 -13.37 -2.17
CA ILE A 29 1.41 -12.40 -2.72
C ILE A 29 1.16 -12.68 -4.20
N SER A 30 2.20 -12.89 -5.01
CA SER A 30 2.05 -13.10 -6.46
C SER A 30 1.25 -14.36 -6.80
N THR A 31 1.43 -15.45 -6.06
CA THR A 31 0.67 -16.70 -6.28
C THR A 31 -0.79 -16.57 -5.82
N LYS A 32 -1.04 -15.88 -4.69
CA LYS A 32 -2.39 -15.63 -4.17
C LYS A 32 -3.19 -14.62 -5.01
N ALA A 33 -2.52 -13.66 -5.65
CA ALA A 33 -3.16 -12.58 -6.41
C ALA A 33 -4.08 -13.11 -7.52
N LYS A 34 -3.79 -14.28 -8.09
CA LYS A 34 -4.66 -14.92 -9.09
C LYS A 34 -6.04 -15.23 -8.52
N SER A 35 -6.11 -15.95 -7.40
CA SER A 35 -7.38 -16.36 -6.79
C SER A 35 -8.19 -15.17 -6.28
N ILE A 36 -7.53 -14.16 -5.70
CA ILE A 36 -8.23 -12.95 -5.24
C ILE A 36 -8.83 -12.19 -6.42
N ARG A 37 -8.09 -12.06 -7.52
CA ARG A 37 -8.60 -11.40 -8.72
C ARG A 37 -9.79 -12.14 -9.33
N GLU A 38 -9.84 -13.47 -9.24
CA GLU A 38 -11.01 -14.25 -9.66
C GLU A 38 -12.27 -13.89 -8.83
N ASP A 39 -12.10 -13.52 -7.55
CA ASP A 39 -13.20 -13.16 -6.65
C ASP A 39 -13.64 -11.68 -6.73
N ILE A 40 -12.69 -10.73 -6.78
CA ILE A 40 -12.97 -9.28 -6.69
C ILE A 40 -12.47 -8.46 -7.89
N GLY A 41 -11.88 -9.09 -8.89
CA GLY A 41 -11.40 -8.43 -10.11
C GLY A 41 -10.41 -7.31 -9.81
N ASP A 42 -10.64 -6.15 -10.41
CA ASP A 42 -9.82 -4.95 -10.25
C ASP A 42 -10.07 -4.21 -8.91
N GLY A 43 -10.88 -4.79 -8.01
CA GLY A 43 -10.97 -4.40 -6.59
C GLY A 43 -9.74 -4.83 -5.76
N HIS A 44 -8.87 -5.70 -6.29
CA HIS A 44 -7.59 -6.05 -5.68
C HIS A 44 -6.49 -5.07 -6.14
N ILE A 45 -6.04 -4.22 -5.23
CA ILE A 45 -5.03 -3.19 -5.49
C ILE A 45 -3.81 -3.47 -4.63
N LEU A 46 -2.68 -3.75 -5.27
CA LEU A 46 -1.42 -3.97 -4.58
C LEU A 46 -0.60 -2.68 -4.49
N ILE A 47 0.06 -2.47 -3.36
CA ILE A 47 0.86 -1.27 -3.12
C ILE A 47 2.29 -1.69 -2.75
N GLY A 48 3.26 -1.19 -3.52
CA GLY A 48 4.69 -1.43 -3.33
C GLY A 48 5.51 -0.13 -3.36
N PRO A 49 6.77 -0.16 -2.91
CA PRO A 49 7.62 1.03 -2.86
C PRO A 49 8.33 1.29 -4.20
N ASP A 50 8.52 2.57 -4.57
CA ASP A 50 9.35 2.97 -5.72
C ASP A 50 10.83 2.92 -5.34
N VAL A 51 11.43 1.73 -5.38
CA VAL A 51 12.86 1.49 -5.05
C VAL A 51 13.76 1.29 -6.27
N TRP A 52 13.19 1.18 -7.47
CA TRP A 52 13.90 0.99 -8.76
C TRP A 52 14.25 2.31 -9.46
N ARG A 53 14.59 3.36 -8.70
CA ARG A 53 14.70 4.74 -9.23
C ARG A 53 15.90 4.97 -10.14
N ASP A 54 17.01 4.30 -9.83
CA ASP A 54 18.31 4.51 -10.48
C ASP A 54 18.65 3.39 -11.48
N SER A 55 17.76 2.41 -11.65
CA SER A 55 17.93 1.26 -12.53
C SER A 55 17.16 1.42 -13.84
N GLU A 56 17.50 0.57 -14.82
CA GLU A 56 16.62 0.31 -15.97
C GLU A 56 15.21 -0.09 -15.48
N GLU A 57 14.20 0.18 -16.31
CA GLU A 57 12.77 0.00 -16.02
C GLU A 57 12.47 -1.25 -15.16
N ASN A 58 11.61 -1.10 -14.13
CA ASN A 58 11.23 -2.23 -13.28
C ASN A 58 10.56 -3.33 -14.14
N PRO A 59 11.19 -4.52 -14.30
CA PRO A 59 10.70 -5.56 -15.22
C PRO A 59 9.39 -6.20 -14.75
N GLU A 60 9.08 -6.06 -13.45
CA GLU A 60 7.85 -6.55 -12.85
C GLU A 60 6.71 -5.54 -12.87
N PHE A 61 6.90 -4.33 -13.38
CA PHE A 61 5.86 -3.32 -13.37
C PHE A 61 5.62 -2.75 -14.77
N ARG A 62 4.36 -2.79 -15.20
CA ARG A 62 3.93 -2.18 -16.44
C ARG A 62 2.99 -1.02 -16.14
N GLU A 63 3.45 0.21 -16.36
CA GLU A 63 2.63 1.40 -16.16
C GLU A 63 1.43 1.41 -17.13
N ASP A 64 0.28 1.83 -16.63
CA ASP A 64 -0.93 2.07 -17.42
C ASP A 64 -1.43 3.50 -17.15
N PRO A 65 -1.21 4.45 -18.08
CA PRO A 65 -1.53 5.85 -17.84
C PRO A 65 -3.03 6.13 -17.72
N ASN A 66 -3.89 5.18 -18.13
CA ASN A 66 -5.35 5.35 -18.05
C ASN A 66 -5.91 4.90 -16.69
N LEU A 67 -5.21 4.02 -15.98
CA LEU A 67 -5.65 3.55 -14.67
C LEU A 67 -5.62 4.71 -13.66
N PHE A 68 -6.80 5.03 -13.13
CA PHE A 68 -7.01 6.06 -12.11
C PHE A 68 -6.37 7.42 -12.45
N ALA A 69 -6.36 7.81 -13.73
CA ALA A 69 -5.70 9.02 -14.21
C ALA A 69 -6.14 10.29 -13.45
N ASP A 70 -7.45 10.42 -13.19
CA ASP A 70 -8.00 11.55 -12.42
C ASP A 70 -7.51 11.57 -10.97
N TRP A 71 -7.39 10.40 -10.34
CA TRP A 71 -6.90 10.30 -8.97
C TRP A 71 -5.39 10.53 -8.89
N LYS A 72 -4.59 10.07 -9.88
CA LYS A 72 -3.15 10.32 -9.94
C LYS A 72 -2.83 11.82 -9.82
N GLN A 73 -3.62 12.68 -10.45
CA GLN A 73 -3.48 14.13 -10.35
C GLN A 73 -3.80 14.67 -8.96
N LYS A 74 -4.87 14.18 -8.33
CA LYS A 74 -5.26 14.56 -6.97
C LYS A 74 -4.23 14.09 -5.93
N ALA A 75 -3.75 12.85 -6.06
CA ALA A 75 -2.70 12.28 -5.23
C ALA A 75 -1.44 13.15 -5.29
N LEU A 76 -1.03 13.60 -6.49
CA LEU A 76 0.11 14.50 -6.65
C LEU A 76 -0.08 15.84 -5.93
N GLN A 77 -1.28 16.41 -5.96
CA GLN A 77 -1.61 17.65 -5.23
C GLN A 77 -1.57 17.45 -3.70
N GLU A 78 -1.83 16.23 -3.23
CA GLU A 78 -1.71 15.84 -1.82
C GLU A 78 -0.28 15.43 -1.43
N GLY A 79 0.69 15.55 -2.35
CA GLY A 79 2.10 15.22 -2.10
C GLY A 79 2.46 13.74 -2.30
N LEU A 80 1.53 12.93 -2.84
CA LEU A 80 1.74 11.52 -3.15
C LEU A 80 2.22 11.38 -4.60
N ARG A 81 3.48 10.97 -4.79
CA ARG A 81 4.02 10.61 -6.10
C ARG A 81 3.84 9.10 -6.31
N VAL A 82 3.06 8.73 -7.32
CA VAL A 82 2.75 7.32 -7.62
C VAL A 82 2.89 6.99 -9.09
N LYS A 83 3.30 5.76 -9.39
CA LYS A 83 3.15 5.11 -10.71
C LYS A 83 2.01 4.09 -10.60
N ILE A 84 1.11 4.09 -11.57
CA ILE A 84 -0.10 3.24 -11.54
C ILE A 84 -0.07 2.32 -12.75
N GLY A 85 -0.30 1.04 -12.54
CA GLY A 85 -0.17 0.06 -13.60
C GLY A 85 -0.56 -1.33 -13.16
N ARG A 86 0.12 -2.31 -13.73
CA ARG A 86 -0.12 -3.73 -13.50
C ARG A 86 1.17 -4.42 -13.09
N TRP A 87 1.10 -5.31 -12.10
CA TRP A 87 2.22 -6.21 -11.80
C TRP A 87 2.35 -7.21 -12.95
N ASN A 88 3.53 -7.26 -13.57
CA ASN A 88 3.88 -8.13 -14.68
C ASN A 88 4.11 -9.59 -14.23
N ILE A 89 3.06 -10.18 -13.67
CA ILE A 89 2.94 -11.60 -13.31
C ILE A 89 1.72 -12.19 -14.03
N SER A 90 1.55 -13.51 -13.97
CA SER A 90 0.49 -14.23 -14.70
C SER A 90 -0.93 -13.70 -14.45
N SER A 91 -1.23 -13.22 -13.24
CA SER A 91 -2.54 -12.68 -12.87
C SER A 91 -2.78 -11.23 -13.30
N THR A 92 -1.73 -10.49 -13.69
CA THR A 92 -1.77 -9.06 -14.08
C THR A 92 -2.64 -8.16 -13.16
N PRO A 93 -2.46 -8.22 -11.82
CA PRO A 93 -3.27 -7.42 -10.90
C PRO A 93 -2.86 -5.95 -10.96
N ILE A 94 -3.74 -5.06 -10.49
CA ILE A 94 -3.42 -3.63 -10.38
C ILE A 94 -2.33 -3.45 -9.31
N ALA A 95 -1.31 -2.67 -9.66
CA ALA A 95 -0.26 -2.26 -8.73
C ALA A 95 -0.09 -0.75 -8.73
N ILE A 96 0.12 -0.18 -7.55
CA ILE A 96 0.47 1.22 -7.34
C ILE A 96 1.86 1.24 -6.69
N ILE A 97 2.82 1.83 -7.39
CA ILE A 97 4.19 1.99 -6.92
C ILE A 97 4.32 3.39 -6.32
N LEU A 98 4.59 3.45 -5.02
CA LEU A 98 4.60 4.67 -4.23
C LEU A 98 6.02 5.16 -3.98
N ASP A 99 6.29 6.38 -4.42
CA ASP A 99 7.48 7.11 -4.01
C ASP A 99 7.24 7.75 -2.63
N PHE A 100 7.75 7.08 -1.60
CA PHE A 100 7.65 7.53 -0.20
C PHE A 100 8.72 8.56 0.20
N THR A 101 9.68 8.91 -0.67
CA THR A 101 10.73 9.89 -0.32
C THR A 101 10.21 11.29 -0.12
N THR A 102 9.00 11.58 -0.62
CA THR A 102 8.31 12.84 -0.34
C THR A 102 8.03 13.02 1.16
N PHE A 103 8.04 11.95 1.95
CA PHE A 103 7.86 11.96 3.41
C PHE A 103 9.18 12.01 4.18
N MET A 104 10.35 11.85 3.54
CA MET A 104 11.65 11.87 4.23
C MET A 104 11.94 13.22 4.92
N SER A 105 11.51 14.33 4.32
CA SER A 105 11.64 15.67 4.93
C SER A 105 10.79 15.83 6.20
N ARG A 106 9.75 15.00 6.36
CA ARG A 106 8.83 14.98 7.51
C ARG A 106 9.07 13.79 8.43
N LYS A 107 10.21 13.09 8.30
CA LYS A 107 10.46 11.85 9.07
C LYS A 107 10.34 12.06 10.58
N ASP A 108 10.87 13.17 11.09
CA ASP A 108 10.92 13.42 12.53
C ASP A 108 9.53 13.73 13.08
N GLU A 109 8.70 14.45 12.31
CA GLU A 109 7.29 14.70 12.62
C GLU A 109 6.51 13.37 12.68
N ILE A 110 6.61 12.55 11.64
CA ILE A 110 5.89 11.28 11.52
C ILE A 110 6.28 10.31 12.64
N LEU A 111 7.58 10.18 12.92
CA LEU A 111 8.07 9.29 13.98
C LEU A 111 7.65 9.81 15.36
N SER A 112 7.62 11.12 15.56
CA SER A 112 7.10 11.73 16.80
C SER A 112 5.61 11.43 16.99
N GLU A 113 4.79 11.56 15.94
CA GLU A 113 3.36 11.22 15.98
C GLU A 113 3.13 9.74 16.34
N LEU A 114 3.93 8.83 15.77
CA LEU A 114 3.86 7.39 16.06
C LEU A 114 4.25 7.09 17.52
N TRP A 115 5.24 7.78 18.06
CA TRP A 115 5.60 7.67 19.48
C TRP A 115 4.51 8.24 20.40
N GLU A 116 3.96 9.41 20.07
CA GLU A 116 2.93 10.07 20.86
C GLU A 116 1.66 9.22 20.95
N SER A 117 1.24 8.65 19.82
CA SER A 117 0.00 7.89 19.70
C SER A 117 0.15 6.43 20.13
N TYR A 118 1.25 5.78 19.77
CA TYR A 118 1.43 4.33 19.90
C TYR A 118 2.64 3.89 20.72
N LYS A 119 3.45 4.84 21.20
CA LYS A 119 4.72 4.55 21.91
C LYS A 119 5.68 3.71 21.08
N LEU A 120 5.64 3.89 19.76
CA LEU A 120 6.58 3.25 18.83
C LEU A 120 7.92 3.98 18.88
N ASP A 121 8.90 3.41 19.58
CA ASP A 121 10.24 4.00 19.72
C ASP A 121 11.04 3.81 18.43
N SER A 122 11.58 4.92 17.91
CA SER A 122 12.44 4.96 16.73
C SER A 122 13.80 5.60 16.99
N MET A 123 14.18 5.89 18.24
CA MET A 123 15.40 6.64 18.57
C MET A 123 16.68 5.93 18.10
N ALA A 124 16.72 4.61 18.20
CA ALA A 124 17.84 3.80 17.74
C ALA A 124 17.72 3.38 16.25
N GLY A 125 16.59 3.66 15.61
CA GLY A 125 16.27 3.24 14.26
C GLY A 125 17.23 3.86 13.24
N GLN A 126 17.85 3.03 12.41
CA GLN A 126 18.64 3.48 11.26
C GLN A 126 17.76 3.52 10.01
N TRP A 127 18.35 3.84 8.86
CA TRP A 127 17.61 3.95 7.59
C TRP A 127 16.89 2.67 7.18
N ASP A 128 17.43 1.50 7.55
CA ASP A 128 16.79 0.19 7.37
C ASP A 128 15.46 0.03 8.13
N TYR A 129 15.24 0.83 9.18
CA TYR A 129 13.96 0.96 9.87
C TYR A 129 13.14 2.14 9.36
N ILE A 130 13.77 3.30 9.15
CA ILE A 130 13.10 4.55 8.81
C ILE A 130 12.46 4.46 7.42
N GLU A 131 13.14 3.91 6.41
CA GLU A 131 12.58 3.84 5.05
C GLU A 131 11.32 2.96 5.00
N PRO A 132 11.32 1.73 5.54
CA PRO A 132 10.10 0.92 5.61
C PRO A 132 8.99 1.60 6.42
N ALA A 133 9.30 2.18 7.58
CA ALA A 133 8.30 2.87 8.39
C ALA A 133 7.64 4.04 7.63
N LEU A 134 8.41 4.84 6.91
CA LEU A 134 7.89 5.93 6.08
C LEU A 134 7.08 5.40 4.88
N PHE A 135 7.52 4.32 4.25
CA PHE A 135 6.73 3.65 3.21
C PHE A 135 5.38 3.17 3.75
N GLY A 136 5.36 2.49 4.89
CA GLY A 136 4.13 2.06 5.55
C GLY A 136 3.20 3.24 5.82
N TYR A 137 3.70 4.30 6.46
CA TYR A 137 2.93 5.51 6.73
C TYR A 137 2.35 6.12 5.45
N ALA A 138 3.19 6.29 4.42
CA ALA A 138 2.78 6.83 3.13
C ALA A 138 1.75 5.95 2.42
N ALA A 139 1.85 4.62 2.54
CA ALA A 139 0.85 3.69 2.01
C ALA A 139 -0.51 3.85 2.71
N GLY A 140 -0.53 4.06 4.03
CA GLY A 140 -1.76 4.40 4.76
C GLY A 140 -2.39 5.71 4.27
N ASN A 141 -1.57 6.75 4.08
CA ASN A 141 -2.00 8.04 3.52
C ASN A 141 -2.55 7.90 2.08
N LEU A 142 -1.88 7.09 1.25
CA LEU A 142 -2.32 6.76 -0.10
C LEU A 142 -3.71 6.10 -0.11
N ILE A 143 -3.91 5.09 0.75
CA ILE A 143 -5.20 4.39 0.87
C ILE A 143 -6.29 5.39 1.29
N GLN A 144 -6.03 6.25 2.28
CA GLN A 144 -6.97 7.31 2.67
C GLN A 144 -7.32 8.23 1.49
N SER A 145 -6.32 8.69 0.74
CA SER A 145 -6.50 9.51 -0.45
C SER A 145 -7.39 8.82 -1.49
N PHE A 146 -7.07 7.57 -1.83
CA PHE A 146 -7.83 6.79 -2.81
C PHE A 146 -9.28 6.60 -2.38
N ILE A 147 -9.53 6.20 -1.13
CA ILE A 147 -10.89 5.99 -0.61
C ILE A 147 -11.72 7.27 -0.74
N ARG A 148 -11.16 8.40 -0.31
CA ARG A 148 -11.84 9.70 -0.32
C ARG A 148 -12.22 10.18 -1.72
N HIS A 149 -11.41 9.87 -2.73
CA HIS A 149 -11.61 10.39 -4.08
C HIS A 149 -12.30 9.43 -5.05
N ASN A 150 -12.25 8.12 -4.78
CA ASN A 150 -12.71 7.10 -5.71
C ASN A 150 -13.84 6.23 -5.18
N LEU A 151 -14.01 6.12 -3.86
CA LEU A 151 -14.89 5.12 -3.26
C LEU A 151 -16.14 5.73 -2.60
N ASN A 152 -17.20 4.94 -2.55
CA ASN A 152 -18.44 5.29 -1.87
C ASN A 152 -18.28 5.03 -0.35
N PRO A 153 -18.88 5.86 0.53
CA PRO A 153 -18.91 5.59 1.98
C PRO A 153 -19.48 4.21 2.38
N ARG A 154 -20.23 3.54 1.51
CA ARG A 154 -20.78 2.18 1.74
C ARG A 154 -19.89 1.04 1.24
N SER A 155 -18.78 1.34 0.57
CA SER A 155 -17.85 0.32 0.07
C SER A 155 -17.26 -0.47 1.25
N LYS A 156 -17.27 -1.80 1.15
CA LYS A 156 -16.61 -2.70 2.10
C LYS A 156 -15.13 -2.77 1.73
N ILE A 157 -14.28 -2.20 2.59
CA ILE A 157 -12.85 -2.01 2.28
C ILE A 157 -12.02 -2.77 3.31
N VAL A 158 -11.07 -3.56 2.81
CA VAL A 158 -10.06 -4.24 3.61
C VAL A 158 -8.67 -3.74 3.19
N ALA A 159 -7.79 -3.52 4.16
CA ALA A 159 -6.37 -3.25 3.93
C ALA A 159 -5.53 -4.30 4.65
N GLN A 160 -4.78 -5.10 3.89
CA GLN A 160 -3.85 -6.10 4.40
C GLN A 160 -2.41 -5.59 4.30
N PHE A 161 -1.70 -5.62 5.42
CA PHE A 161 -0.31 -5.20 5.56
C PHE A 161 0.56 -6.42 5.85
N HIS A 162 1.61 -6.61 5.05
CA HIS A 162 2.56 -7.71 5.20
C HIS A 162 3.85 -7.22 5.82
N GLU A 163 4.29 -7.95 6.84
CA GLU A 163 5.51 -7.73 7.61
C GLU A 163 5.58 -6.38 8.33
N TRP A 164 6.45 -6.31 9.34
CA TRP A 164 6.63 -5.11 10.17
C TRP A 164 6.94 -3.85 9.35
N MET A 165 7.59 -4.01 8.20
CA MET A 165 7.94 -2.94 7.25
C MET A 165 6.74 -2.11 6.81
N THR A 166 5.52 -2.64 6.85
CA THR A 166 4.30 -1.93 6.45
C THR A 166 3.40 -1.55 7.62
N GLY A 167 3.81 -1.89 8.85
CA GLY A 167 3.00 -1.73 10.06
C GLY A 167 2.61 -0.28 10.38
N ALA A 168 3.44 0.71 10.02
CA ALA A 168 3.11 2.12 10.19
C ALA A 168 1.84 2.52 9.40
N GLY A 169 1.58 1.89 8.26
CA GLY A 169 0.38 2.13 7.46
C GLY A 169 -0.89 1.59 8.11
N LEU A 170 -0.78 0.46 8.82
CA LEU A 170 -1.87 -0.08 9.63
C LEU A 170 -2.23 0.89 10.76
N LEU A 171 -1.23 1.41 11.47
CA LEU A 171 -1.43 2.40 12.53
C LEU A 171 -2.04 3.69 11.98
N TYR A 172 -1.59 4.15 10.81
CA TYR A 172 -2.18 5.29 10.13
C TYR A 172 -3.67 5.09 9.85
N LEU A 173 -4.06 3.97 9.24
CA LEU A 173 -5.47 3.71 8.92
C LEU A 173 -6.34 3.58 10.17
N LYS A 174 -5.81 3.00 11.25
CA LYS A 174 -6.52 2.92 12.53
C LYS A 174 -6.87 4.31 13.08
N GLU A 175 -5.98 5.27 12.93
CA GLU A 175 -6.19 6.65 13.41
C GLU A 175 -7.10 7.45 12.46
N TYR A 176 -6.79 7.44 11.17
CA TYR A 176 -7.37 8.39 10.21
C TYR A 176 -8.53 7.84 9.37
N VAL A 177 -8.67 6.51 9.28
CA VAL A 177 -9.67 5.85 8.43
C VAL A 177 -10.24 4.59 9.13
N PRO A 178 -10.79 4.71 10.36
CA PRO A 178 -11.18 3.57 11.20
C PRO A 178 -12.30 2.70 10.60
N GLN A 179 -12.97 3.16 9.54
CA GLN A 179 -13.95 2.39 8.79
C GLN A 179 -13.33 1.28 7.91
N VAL A 180 -12.02 1.32 7.64
CA VAL A 180 -11.32 0.28 6.88
C VAL A 180 -10.97 -0.88 7.80
N ALA A 181 -11.36 -2.09 7.43
CA ALA A 181 -10.94 -3.28 8.14
C ALA A 181 -9.46 -3.57 7.83
N THR A 182 -8.61 -3.67 8.86
CA THR A 182 -7.17 -3.92 8.69
C THR A 182 -6.80 -5.35 9.05
N VAL A 183 -5.93 -5.96 8.25
CA VAL A 183 -5.31 -7.28 8.51
C VAL A 183 -3.80 -7.11 8.52
N PHE A 184 -3.12 -7.76 9.46
CA PHE A 184 -1.67 -7.81 9.52
C PHE A 184 -1.19 -9.27 9.39
N THR A 185 -0.13 -9.50 8.62
CA THR A 185 0.46 -10.83 8.42
C THR A 185 1.98 -10.74 8.57
N THR A 186 2.57 -11.66 9.34
CA THR A 186 4.00 -11.78 9.65
C THR A 186 4.41 -13.25 9.62
#